data_AF-A0A1D2QFA9-F1
#
_entry.id   AF-A0A1D2QFA9-F1
#
_cell.length_a   1.000
_cell.length_b   1.000
_cell.length_c   1.000
_cell.angle_alpha   90.00
_cell.angle_beta   90.00
_cell.angle_gamma   90.00
#
_symmetry.space_group_name_H-M   'P 1'
#
loop_
_entity.id
_entity.type
_entity.pdbx_description
1 polymer ?
#
loop_
_entity_poly.entity_id
_entity_poly.type
_entity_poly.pdbx_seq_one_letter_code
_entity_poly.pdbx_strand_id
1 'polypeptide(L)'
;MNDSGFDLDLQAAEQEIEFDENERVILGVLDGTTAIAERLDAVERGHVLVLAVDGDLTELAADLAPAVKKQGGNLVHFRKFLIISPPGIEIDTSRL
;
A
#
# COMPACT_ATOMS: atom_id res chain seq x y z
N MET A 1 -23.12 -34.50 -23.05
CA MET A 1 -22.33 -33.26 -23.07
C MET A 1 -21.95 -33.00 -21.63
N ASN A 2 -20.64 -33.06 -21.34
CA ASN A 2 -20.10 -32.75 -20.01
C ASN A 2 -20.10 -31.24 -19.86
N ASP A 3 -20.74 -30.73 -18.81
CA ASP A 3 -20.36 -29.45 -18.23
C ASP A 3 -20.38 -29.67 -16.72
N SER A 4 -19.23 -30.13 -16.21
CA SER A 4 -18.94 -30.13 -14.78
C SER A 4 -18.80 -28.67 -14.39
N GLY A 5 -19.94 -28.04 -14.07
CA GLY A 5 -20.01 -26.72 -13.46
C GLY A 5 -19.21 -26.77 -12.18
N PHE A 6 -18.00 -26.24 -12.27
CA PHE A 6 -17.09 -26.04 -11.15
C PHE A 6 -17.74 -24.95 -10.28
N ASP A 7 -18.71 -25.37 -9.45
CA ASP A 7 -19.30 -24.55 -8.40
C ASP A 7 -18.22 -24.39 -7.33
N LEU A 8 -17.25 -23.53 -7.63
CA LEU A 8 -16.32 -23.01 -6.66
C LEU A 8 -17.19 -22.29 -5.64
N ASP A 9 -17.42 -22.98 -4.53
CA ASP A 9 -18.08 -22.47 -3.33
C ASP A 9 -17.17 -21.37 -2.74
N LEU A 10 -17.13 -20.23 -3.42
CA LEU A 10 -16.33 -19.05 -3.08
C LEU A 10 -16.64 -18.60 -1.65
N GLN A 11 -17.88 -18.82 -1.21
CA GLN A 11 -18.36 -18.52 0.13
C GLN A 11 -17.68 -19.38 1.22
N ALA A 12 -17.17 -20.56 0.88
CA ALA A 12 -16.37 -21.41 1.78
C ALA A 12 -14.88 -21.02 1.75
N ALA A 13 -14.37 -20.59 0.59
CA ALA A 13 -13.00 -20.09 0.45
C ALA A 13 -12.80 -18.75 1.16
N GLU A 14 -13.82 -17.88 1.19
CA GLU A 14 -13.80 -16.60 1.89
C GLU A 14 -13.78 -16.73 3.42
N GLN A 15 -14.26 -17.85 3.98
CA GLN A 15 -14.30 -18.11 5.43
C GLN A 15 -12.99 -18.70 5.99
N GLU A 16 -12.10 -19.20 5.14
CA GLU A 16 -10.77 -19.74 5.50
C GLU A 16 -9.66 -18.69 5.37
N ILE A 17 -9.96 -17.52 4.80
CA ILE A 17 -9.01 -16.42 4.77
C ILE A 17 -9.25 -15.57 6.03
N GLU A 18 -8.42 -15.79 7.05
CA GLU A 18 -8.14 -14.74 8.05
C GLU A 18 -7.50 -13.57 7.30
N PHE A 19 -8.31 -12.74 6.64
CA PHE A 19 -7.87 -11.40 6.28
C PHE A 19 -7.65 -10.71 7.61
N ASP A 20 -6.40 -10.36 7.92
CA ASP A 20 -6.12 -9.47 9.03
C ASP A 20 -6.93 -8.18 8.76
N GLU A 21 -8.08 -8.03 9.43
CA GLU A 21 -9.12 -7.02 9.14
C GLU A 21 -8.62 -5.56 9.30
N ASN A 22 -7.34 -5.43 9.61
CA ASN A 22 -6.59 -4.22 9.82
C ASN A 22 -5.84 -3.76 8.56
N GLU A 23 -5.47 -4.61 7.59
CA GLU A 23 -4.74 -4.13 6.40
C GLU A 23 -5.66 -3.42 5.42
N ARG A 24 -5.30 -2.19 5.01
CA ARG A 24 -6.15 -1.32 4.18
C ARG A 24 -5.32 -0.46 3.25
N VAL A 25 -5.94 0.01 2.17
CA VAL A 25 -5.37 1.04 1.30
C VAL A 25 -5.86 2.41 1.75
N ILE A 26 -4.95 3.28 2.17
CA ILE A 26 -5.23 4.64 2.63
C ILE A 26 -4.90 5.63 1.52
N LEU A 27 -5.90 6.43 1.14
CA LEU A 27 -5.72 7.53 0.20
C LEU A 27 -5.41 8.82 0.96
N GLY A 28 -4.47 9.61 0.47
CA GLY A 28 -4.12 10.88 1.08
C GLY A 28 -3.42 11.83 0.11
N VAL A 29 -2.96 12.95 0.65
CA VAL A 29 -2.15 13.94 -0.07
C VAL A 29 -0.79 14.02 0.60
N LEU A 30 0.26 14.11 -0.20
CA LEU A 30 1.61 14.43 0.23
C LEU A 30 1.82 15.92 -0.05
N ASP A 31 1.52 16.74 0.96
CA ASP A 31 1.61 18.22 0.96
C ASP A 31 2.47 18.75 2.13
N GLY A 32 3.06 17.85 2.92
CA GLY A 32 3.86 18.16 4.10
C GLY A 32 3.07 18.49 5.37
N THR A 33 1.73 18.51 5.31
CA THR A 33 0.89 18.87 6.47
C THR A 33 0.64 17.69 7.41
N THR A 34 0.45 16.48 6.86
CA THR A 34 0.37 15.26 7.68
C THR A 34 1.75 14.88 8.19
N ALA A 35 1.85 14.54 9.47
CA ALA A 35 3.12 14.16 10.08
C ALA A 35 3.68 12.86 9.47
N ILE A 36 5.00 12.78 9.32
CA ILE A 36 5.67 11.57 8.85
C ILE A 36 5.38 10.38 9.78
N ALA A 37 5.37 10.61 11.10
CA ALA A 37 5.12 9.57 12.09
C ALA A 37 3.75 8.88 11.92
N GLU A 38 2.71 9.63 11.56
CA GLU A 38 1.38 9.08 11.29
C GLU A 38 1.39 8.16 10.07
N ARG A 39 2.08 8.57 9.00
CA ARG A 39 2.24 7.73 7.81
C ARG A 39 3.04 6.47 8.10
N LEU A 40 4.08 6.56 8.94
CA LEU A 40 4.88 5.41 9.34
C LEU A 40 4.12 4.44 10.24
N ASP A 41 3.32 4.92 11.19
CA ASP A 41 2.44 4.06 12.01
C ASP A 41 1.44 3.31 11.12
N ALA A 42 0.92 3.98 10.07
CA ALA A 42 0.05 3.31 9.12
C ALA A 42 0.77 2.20 8.34
N VAL A 43 2.02 2.43 7.90
CA VAL A 43 2.84 1.40 7.23
C VAL A 43 3.17 0.26 8.19
N GLU A 44 3.49 0.54 9.45
CA GLU A 44 3.79 -0.47 10.48
C GLU A 44 2.58 -1.36 10.77
N ARG A 45 1.36 -0.84 10.64
CA ARG A 45 0.10 -1.59 10.75
C ARG A 45 -0.26 -2.40 9.49
N GLY A 46 0.59 -2.44 8.48
CA GLY A 46 0.33 -3.17 7.24
C GLY A 46 -0.54 -2.41 6.22
N HIS A 47 -0.78 -1.11 6.41
CA HIS A 47 -1.53 -0.34 5.42
C HIS A 47 -0.66 0.06 4.22
N VAL A 48 -1.24 0.03 3.03
CA VAL A 48 -0.65 0.62 1.81
C VAL A 48 -1.14 2.06 1.70
N LEU A 49 -0.24 3.01 1.50
CA LEU A 49 -0.61 4.41 1.31
C LEU A 49 -0.49 4.78 -0.16
N VAL A 50 -1.51 5.46 -0.68
CA VAL A 50 -1.50 6.08 -2.02
C VAL A 50 -1.70 7.58 -1.84
N LEU A 51 -0.61 8.32 -2.02
CA LEU A 51 -0.56 9.74 -1.70
C LEU A 51 -0.48 10.56 -2.99
N ALA A 52 -1.48 11.39 -3.25
CA ALA A 52 -1.39 12.40 -4.31
C ALA A 52 -0.33 13.42 -3.94
N VAL A 53 0.66 13.63 -4.80
CA VAL A 53 1.76 14.58 -4.55
C VAL A 53 1.30 15.98 -4.87
N ASP A 54 1.31 16.86 -3.86
CA ASP A 54 1.05 18.29 -4.00
C ASP A 54 2.26 19.08 -3.51
N GLY A 55 3.15 19.42 -4.44
CA GLY A 55 4.42 20.10 -4.16
C GLY A 55 5.62 19.39 -4.78
N ASP A 56 6.81 19.68 -4.23
CA ASP A 56 8.06 19.04 -4.66
C ASP A 56 8.23 17.68 -3.95
N LEU A 57 8.18 16.60 -4.74
CA LEU A 57 8.33 15.24 -4.21
C LEU A 57 9.68 15.02 -3.52
N THR A 58 10.76 15.62 -4.03
CA THR A 58 12.10 15.42 -3.49
C THR A 58 12.18 15.97 -2.08
N GLU A 59 11.64 17.18 -1.86
CA GLU A 59 11.58 17.81 -0.55
C GLU A 59 10.65 17.04 0.40
N LEU A 60 9.43 16.72 -0.06
CA LEU A 60 8.41 16.06 0.75
C LEU A 60 8.76 14.61 1.12
N ALA A 61 9.50 13.91 0.26
CA ALA A 61 9.92 12.53 0.49
C ALA A 61 11.32 12.40 1.11
N ALA A 62 12.08 13.49 1.26
CA ALA A 62 13.46 13.48 1.74
C ALA A 62 13.61 12.72 3.07
N ASP A 63 12.70 12.98 4.00
CA ASP A 63 12.68 12.33 5.31
C ASP A 63 11.79 11.08 5.33
N LEU A 64 10.74 11.03 4.51
CA LEU A 64 9.78 9.93 4.47
C LEU A 64 10.37 8.65 3.86
N ALA A 65 11.06 8.77 2.72
CA ALA A 65 11.64 7.64 2.00
C ALA A 65 12.66 6.85 2.83
N PRO A 66 13.67 7.48 3.48
CA PRO A 66 14.61 6.73 4.32
C PRO A 66 13.92 6.13 5.56
N ALA A 67 12.90 6.79 6.12
CA ALA A 67 12.18 6.28 7.27
C ALA A 67 11.36 5.02 6.94
N VAL A 68 10.63 5.02 5.83
CA VAL A 68 9.91 3.84 5.34
C VAL A 68 10.88 2.70 5.01
N LYS A 69 12.00 3.01 4.33
CA LYS A 69 13.02 2.00 4.00
C LYS A 69 13.64 1.39 5.25
N LYS A 70 13.85 2.16 6.31
CA LYS A 70 14.34 1.66 7.61
C LYS A 70 13.37 0.67 8.26
N GLN A 71 12.07 0.80 8.02
CA GLN A 71 11.04 -0.14 8.49
C GLN A 71 10.86 -1.36 7.58
N GLY A 72 11.58 -1.44 6.46
CA GLY A 72 11.46 -2.54 5.49
C GLY A 72 10.33 -2.36 4.48
N GLY A 73 9.69 -1.18 4.45
CA GLY A 73 8.66 -0.85 3.46
C GLY A 73 9.25 -0.46 2.10
N ASN A 74 8.37 -0.35 1.10
CA ASN A 74 8.72 0.09 -0.24
C ASN A 74 8.02 1.39 -0.63
N LEU A 75 8.63 2.14 -1.54
CA LEU A 75 8.03 3.33 -2.11
C LEU A 75 8.19 3.30 -3.63
N VAL A 76 7.14 3.69 -4.35
CA VAL A 76 7.15 3.85 -5.80
C VAL A 76 6.46 5.16 -6.13
N HIS A 77 7.15 6.04 -6.85
CA HIS A 77 6.52 7.19 -7.46
C HIS A 77 5.91 6.80 -8.80
N PHE A 78 4.60 6.99 -8.94
CA PHE A 78 3.84 6.72 -10.15
C PHE A 78 3.00 7.93 -10.55
N ARG A 79 3.41 8.59 -11.65
CA ARG A 79 2.77 9.80 -12.19
C ARG A 79 2.71 10.97 -11.20
N LYS A 80 1.57 11.10 -10.51
CA LYS A 80 1.28 12.15 -9.52
C LYS A 80 1.04 11.55 -8.14
N PHE A 81 1.32 10.26 -7.97
CA PHE A 81 1.09 9.53 -6.75
C PHE A 81 2.40 8.95 -6.23
N LEU A 82 2.58 9.02 -4.92
CA LEU A 82 3.56 8.24 -4.20
C LEU A 82 2.84 7.06 -3.54
N ILE A 83 3.22 5.85 -3.93
CA ILE A 83 2.70 4.59 -3.36
C ILE A 83 3.71 4.12 -2.33
N ILE A 84 3.25 3.79 -1.13
CA ILE A 84 4.05 3.26 -0.03
C ILE A 84 3.45 1.94 0.41
N SER A 85 4.25 0.87 0.44
CA SER A 85 3.82 -0.45 0.90
C SER A 85 4.58 -0.88 2.15
N PRO A 86 3.92 -1.65 3.04
CA PRO A 86 4.56 -2.24 4.21
C PRO A 86 5.52 -3.37 3.82
N PRO A 87 6.34 -3.85 4.77
CA PRO A 87 7.13 -5.06 4.57
C PRO A 87 6.26 -6.23 4.13
N GLY A 88 6.76 -7.04 3.19
CA GLY A 88 6.03 -8.21 2.67
C GLY A 88 5.07 -7.91 1.52
N ILE A 89 4.77 -6.64 1.24
CA ILE A 89 3.97 -6.24 0.07
C ILE A 89 4.88 -5.59 -0.99
N GLU A 90 5.05 -6.28 -2.13
CA GLU A 90 5.80 -5.76 -3.28
C GLU A 90 4.89 -4.95 -4.22
N ILE A 91 5.44 -3.87 -4.77
CA ILE A 91 4.78 -3.07 -5.81
C ILE A 91 5.38 -3.50 -7.15
N ASP A 92 4.62 -4.26 -7.94
CA ASP A 92 5.04 -4.67 -9.29
C ASP A 92 4.96 -3.47 -10.26
N THR A 93 6.12 -3.02 -10.73
CA THR A 93 6.26 -1.93 -11.71
C THR A 93 6.68 -2.43 -13.10
N SER A 94 6.71 -3.75 -13.33
CA SER A 94 7.21 -4.35 -14.57
C SER A 94 6.41 -4.00 -15.83
N ARG A 95 5.18 -3.49 -15.66
CA ARG A 95 4.23 -3.16 -16.73
C ARG A 95 4.04 -1.66 -16.96
N LEU A 96 4.81 -0.82 -16.28
CA LEU A 96 4.79 0.64 -16.41
C LEU A 96 5.73 1.11 -17.52
#